data_AF-A0A366XGJ8-F1
#
_entry.id   AF-A0A366XGJ8-F1
#
_cell.length_a   1.000
_cell.length_b   1.000
_cell.length_c   1.000
_cell.angle_alpha   90.00
_cell.angle_beta   90.00
_cell.angle_gamma   90.00
#
_symmetry.space_group_name_H-M   'P 1'
#
loop_
_entity.id
_entity.type
_entity.pdbx_description
1 polymer ?
#
loop_
_entity_poly.entity_id
_entity_poly.type
_entity_poly.pdbx_seq_one_letter_code
_entity_poly.pdbx_strand_id
1 'polypeptide(L)'
;MKTIAGLALSSSVTVHASNNISQDIEFSYTVDRNQEFCLDNNSYRYSTSNSYALTSDQSLDFSEPELPLYMNPRSEKDWDYLKGQTYTILGLSVATVGLMTLLPESITKWDAEDRDLSNIGSKWKDNVTSGPTWDRDEHFLNYIAHPYFGGVYYTAARHAGFNEFESFMYSFTMSTFFWEYGVEAFAEVPSWQDIFITPFFGAVAGEIMFETEQEIVANGGEVMGSETVGDVSLFFLNPVGHIHYWVSDAWGGEAEFSFNNKPWGNNQDAAKFALDAGAAYDNQYYGVDLKITF
;
A
#
# COMPACT_ATOMS: atom_id res chain seq x y z
N MET A 1 22.09 -23.26 37.51
CA MET A 1 22.77 -23.31 36.20
C MET A 1 21.71 -23.23 35.11
N LYS A 2 21.51 -22.05 34.52
CA LYS A 2 20.77 -21.85 33.28
C LYS A 2 21.49 -20.72 32.54
N THR A 3 22.14 -21.07 31.45
CA THR A 3 22.98 -20.19 30.63
C THR A 3 22.09 -19.54 29.58
N ILE A 4 22.01 -18.22 29.53
CA ILE A 4 21.34 -17.48 28.46
C ILE A 4 22.45 -17.07 27.48
N ALA A 5 22.42 -17.62 26.28
CA ALA A 5 23.29 -17.21 25.18
C ALA A 5 22.64 -16.02 24.47
N GLY A 6 23.23 -14.83 24.60
CA GLY A 6 22.86 -13.67 23.80
C GLY A 6 23.58 -13.71 22.46
N LEU A 7 22.83 -13.76 21.36
CA LEU A 7 23.36 -13.62 20.01
C LEU A 7 23.33 -12.12 19.67
N ALA A 8 24.49 -11.46 19.68
CA ALA A 8 24.63 -10.09 19.20
C ALA A 8 24.99 -10.14 17.72
N LEU A 9 24.08 -9.66 16.86
CA LEU A 9 24.37 -9.39 15.45
C LEU A 9 24.79 -7.93 15.32
N SER A 10 26.10 -7.71 15.16
CA SER A 10 26.66 -6.41 14.79
C SER A 10 26.89 -6.40 13.27
N SER A 11 26.12 -5.61 12.53
CA SER A 11 26.45 -5.25 11.15
C SER A 11 27.33 -4.00 11.15
N SER A 12 28.47 -4.07 10.47
CA SER A 12 29.34 -2.92 10.19
C SER A 12 29.13 -2.52 8.74
N VAL A 13 28.72 -1.28 8.49
CA VAL A 13 28.60 -0.74 7.13
C VAL A 13 29.95 -0.16 6.73
N THR A 14 30.63 -0.78 5.76
CA THR A 14 31.78 -0.19 5.08
C THR A 14 31.32 0.47 3.80
N VAL A 15 31.44 1.80 3.74
CA VAL A 15 31.22 2.60 2.52
C VAL A 15 32.46 2.45 1.63
N HIS A 16 32.29 1.88 0.44
CA HIS A 16 33.29 1.97 -0.63
C HIS A 16 32.87 3.02 -1.65
N ALA A 17 33.53 4.17 -1.62
CA ALA A 17 33.47 5.15 -2.69
C ALA A 17 34.38 4.71 -3.84
N SER A 18 33.83 4.35 -4.99
CA SER A 18 34.59 4.14 -6.22
C SER A 18 34.50 5.37 -7.12
N ASN A 19 35.55 6.19 -7.10
CA ASN A 19 35.87 7.09 -8.19
C ASN A 19 36.52 6.28 -9.32
N ASN A 20 36.06 6.43 -10.57
CA ASN A 20 36.96 6.57 -11.73
C ASN A 20 36.17 6.78 -13.03
N ILE A 21 36.37 7.93 -13.68
CA ILE A 21 37.34 8.19 -14.77
C ILE A 21 36.77 7.73 -16.12
N SER A 22 36.38 8.74 -16.89
CA SER A 22 36.11 8.68 -18.32
C SER A 22 37.33 8.17 -19.08
N GLN A 23 37.13 7.12 -19.88
CA GLN A 23 38.01 6.80 -21.00
C GLN A 23 37.13 6.60 -22.23
N ASP A 24 37.19 7.59 -23.12
CA ASP A 24 36.76 7.44 -24.50
C ASP A 24 37.62 6.37 -25.18
N ILE A 25 36.97 5.33 -25.71
CA ILE A 25 37.59 4.36 -26.60
C ILE A 25 36.69 4.24 -27.83
N GLU A 26 37.14 4.85 -28.92
CA GLU A 26 36.58 4.75 -30.26
C GLU A 26 37.17 3.49 -30.93
N PHE A 27 36.31 2.57 -31.38
CA PHE A 27 36.73 1.50 -32.31
C PHE A 27 35.69 1.30 -33.41
N SER A 28 36.12 1.63 -34.64
CA SER A 28 35.46 1.29 -35.89
C SER A 28 35.38 -0.23 -36.08
N TYR A 29 34.23 -0.75 -36.52
CA TYR A 29 34.15 -2.13 -37.04
C TYR A 29 33.47 -2.18 -38.41
N THR A 30 34.22 -2.69 -39.38
CA THR A 30 33.78 -3.17 -40.68
C THR A 30 33.04 -4.49 -40.53
N VAL A 31 31.95 -4.63 -41.28
CA VAL A 31 31.11 -5.84 -41.36
C VAL A 31 31.87 -6.96 -42.07
N ASP A 32 32.10 -8.08 -41.39
CA ASP A 32 32.37 -9.35 -42.05
C ASP A 32 31.66 -10.52 -41.37
N ARG A 33 31.18 -11.43 -42.20
CA ARG A 33 30.15 -12.44 -41.94
C ARG A 33 30.79 -13.76 -41.48
N ASN A 34 30.06 -14.49 -40.62
CA ASN A 34 30.20 -15.91 -40.23
C ASN A 34 31.15 -16.24 -39.05
N GLN A 35 30.56 -16.57 -37.89
CA GLN A 35 30.71 -17.89 -37.24
C GLN A 35 29.80 -18.00 -36.00
N GLU A 36 29.13 -19.14 -35.89
CA GLU A 36 28.34 -19.57 -34.73
C GLU A 36 29.18 -19.58 -33.45
N PHE A 37 28.69 -18.90 -32.40
CA PHE A 37 29.03 -19.21 -31.01
C PHE A 37 27.81 -18.95 -30.13
N CYS A 38 27.39 -19.99 -29.41
CA CYS A 38 26.23 -19.99 -28.53
C CYS A 38 26.45 -19.03 -27.35
N LEU A 39 25.52 -18.11 -27.14
CA LEU A 39 25.34 -17.43 -25.86
C LEU A 39 24.26 -18.18 -25.08
N ASP A 40 24.65 -18.80 -23.97
CA ASP A 40 23.73 -19.23 -22.92
C ASP A 40 23.09 -17.98 -22.32
N ASN A 41 21.93 -17.60 -22.87
CA ASN A 41 21.03 -16.64 -22.25
C ASN A 41 20.15 -17.44 -21.27
N ASN A 42 20.40 -17.30 -19.97
CA ASN A 42 19.42 -17.64 -18.94
C ASN A 42 18.25 -16.64 -19.06
N SER A 43 17.36 -16.89 -20.02
CA SER A 43 16.04 -16.28 -20.05
C SER A 43 15.16 -17.06 -19.08
N TYR A 44 14.90 -16.49 -17.91
CA TYR A 44 13.92 -17.03 -16.98
C TYR A 44 12.55 -17.04 -17.65
N ARG A 45 12.04 -18.25 -17.88
CA ARG A 45 10.69 -18.49 -18.40
C ARG A 45 9.74 -18.58 -17.21
N TYR A 46 8.87 -17.60 -17.04
CA TYR A 46 7.67 -17.79 -16.24
C TYR A 46 6.73 -18.73 -17.01
N SER A 47 6.50 -19.94 -16.49
CA SER A 47 5.60 -20.91 -17.09
C SER A 47 4.19 -20.70 -16.54
N THR A 48 3.35 -19.96 -17.27
CA THR A 48 1.91 -20.05 -17.08
C THR A 48 1.41 -21.29 -17.82
N SER A 49 1.05 -22.32 -17.08
CA SER A 49 0.45 -23.52 -17.66
C SER A 49 -1.03 -23.26 -17.93
N ASN A 50 -1.34 -22.65 -19.07
CA ASN A 50 -2.69 -22.68 -19.66
C ASN A 50 -2.59 -22.95 -21.16
N SER A 51 -2.82 -24.20 -21.53
CA SER A 51 -2.85 -24.67 -22.90
C SER A 51 -4.18 -24.31 -23.57
N TYR A 52 -4.16 -23.33 -24.49
CA TYR A 52 -5.24 -23.09 -25.44
C TYR A 52 -4.66 -22.77 -26.84
N ALA A 53 -5.02 -23.66 -27.78
CA ALA A 53 -5.02 -23.60 -29.25
C ALA A 53 -4.08 -22.64 -30.02
N LEU A 54 -3.27 -23.22 -30.91
CA LEU A 54 -2.60 -22.52 -32.01
C LEU A 54 -3.62 -21.83 -32.93
N THR A 55 -3.64 -20.51 -32.96
CA THR A 55 -4.04 -19.72 -34.12
C THR A 55 -2.88 -18.80 -34.46
N SER A 56 -2.35 -18.92 -35.68
CA SER A 56 -1.17 -18.16 -36.11
C SER A 56 -1.57 -16.73 -36.47
N ASP A 57 -1.12 -15.78 -35.67
CA ASP A 57 -0.83 -14.40 -36.06
C ASP A 57 0.03 -13.80 -34.95
N GLN A 58 1.28 -14.28 -34.85
CA GLN A 58 2.23 -13.77 -33.87
C GLN A 58 2.99 -12.60 -34.50
N SER A 59 2.37 -11.41 -34.48
CA SER A 59 3.17 -10.19 -34.45
C SER A 59 4.04 -10.27 -33.20
N LEU A 60 5.36 -10.26 -33.35
CA LEU A 60 6.29 -10.16 -32.23
C LEU A 60 6.08 -8.78 -31.61
N ASP A 61 5.26 -8.74 -30.57
CA ASP A 61 5.12 -7.59 -29.69
C ASP A 61 6.38 -7.53 -28.82
N PHE A 62 7.19 -6.50 -29.05
CA PHE A 62 8.40 -6.22 -28.28
C PHE A 62 8.12 -5.28 -27.11
N SER A 63 6.86 -4.99 -26.78
CA SER A 63 6.55 -4.36 -25.52
C SER A 63 6.90 -5.36 -24.41
N GLU A 64 7.96 -5.04 -23.65
CA GLU A 64 8.15 -5.69 -22.36
C GLU A 64 6.87 -5.46 -21.55
N PRO A 65 6.30 -6.49 -20.90
CA PRO A 65 5.12 -6.29 -20.07
C PRO A 65 5.48 -5.25 -19.02
N GLU A 66 4.76 -4.13 -19.01
CA GLU A 66 4.97 -3.08 -18.03
C GLU A 66 4.87 -3.71 -16.63
N LEU A 67 5.90 -3.47 -15.79
CA LEU A 67 5.87 -3.91 -14.40
C LEU A 67 4.56 -3.43 -13.75
N PRO A 68 3.95 -4.25 -12.88
CA PRO A 68 2.67 -3.90 -12.30
C PRO A 68 2.80 -2.61 -11.48
N LEU A 69 1.71 -1.84 -11.39
CA LEU A 69 1.72 -0.49 -10.79
C LEU A 69 2.21 -0.43 -9.34
N TYR A 70 2.17 -1.54 -8.60
CA TYR A 70 2.70 -1.61 -7.24
C TYR A 70 4.22 -1.79 -7.19
N MET A 71 4.88 -2.10 -8.31
CA MET A 71 6.34 -2.16 -8.47
C MET A 71 6.88 -0.99 -9.29
N ASN A 72 6.00 -0.25 -9.97
CA ASN A 72 6.37 0.87 -10.83
C ASN A 72 5.54 2.12 -10.48
N PRO A 73 6.14 3.10 -9.78
CA PRO A 73 5.43 4.30 -9.36
C PRO A 73 4.98 5.14 -10.55
N ARG A 74 3.81 5.78 -10.40
CA ARG A 74 3.24 6.63 -11.44
C ARG A 74 4.11 7.88 -11.65
N SER A 75 4.37 8.23 -12.91
CA SER A 75 5.11 9.45 -13.26
C SER A 75 4.30 10.73 -13.01
N GLU A 76 2.98 10.62 -13.04
CA GLU A 76 2.02 11.69 -12.74
C GLU A 76 1.10 11.26 -11.60
N LYS A 77 0.48 12.24 -10.94
CA LYS A 77 -0.41 11.99 -9.80
C LYS A 77 -1.65 11.23 -10.24
N ASP A 78 -1.82 10.04 -9.70
CA ASP A 78 -2.94 9.14 -9.98
C ASP A 78 -3.85 9.02 -8.75
N TRP A 79 -4.87 9.88 -8.71
CA TRP A 79 -5.83 9.91 -7.60
C TRP A 79 -6.70 8.67 -7.52
N ASP A 80 -6.99 8.04 -8.66
CA ASP A 80 -7.85 6.86 -8.69
C ASP A 80 -7.08 5.63 -8.18
N TYR A 81 -5.81 5.51 -8.52
CA TYR A 81 -4.94 4.51 -7.94
C TYR A 81 -4.77 4.70 -6.42
N LEU A 82 -4.49 5.92 -5.96
CA LEU A 82 -4.40 6.22 -4.53
C LEU A 82 -5.71 5.89 -3.79
N LYS A 83 -6.87 6.20 -4.39
CA LYS A 83 -8.18 5.88 -3.85
C LYS A 83 -8.38 4.35 -3.75
N GLY A 84 -8.00 3.61 -4.79
CA GLY A 84 -8.00 2.15 -4.78
C GLY A 84 -7.17 1.56 -3.64
N GLN A 85 -5.94 2.05 -3.46
CA GLN A 85 -5.09 1.65 -2.34
C GLN A 85 -5.69 2.04 -0.98
N THR A 86 -6.32 3.22 -0.88
CA THR A 86 -7.01 3.68 0.34
C THR A 86 -8.16 2.75 0.72
N TYR A 87 -8.92 2.25 -0.26
CA TYR A 87 -9.96 1.24 0.02
C TYR A 87 -9.38 -0.10 0.44
N THR A 88 -8.23 -0.50 -0.11
CA THR A 88 -7.49 -1.68 0.39
C THR A 88 -7.06 -1.47 1.84
N ILE A 89 -6.52 -0.30 2.19
CA ILE A 89 -6.17 0.05 3.58
C ILE A 89 -7.40 -0.01 4.49
N LEU A 90 -8.54 0.53 4.06
CA LEU A 90 -9.80 0.46 4.81
C LEU A 90 -10.21 -1.01 5.07
N GLY A 91 -10.21 -1.84 4.04
CA GLY A 91 -10.54 -3.26 4.15
C GLY A 91 -9.60 -4.03 5.08
N LEU A 92 -8.30 -3.77 4.95
CA LEU A 92 -7.28 -4.34 5.85
C LEU A 92 -7.46 -3.86 7.28
N SER A 93 -7.85 -2.60 7.50
CA SER A 93 -8.09 -2.07 8.85
C SER A 93 -9.27 -2.76 9.52
N VAL A 94 -10.37 -3.00 8.80
CA VAL A 94 -11.51 -3.79 9.31
C VAL A 94 -11.07 -5.22 9.66
N ALA A 95 -10.27 -5.86 8.82
CA ALA A 95 -9.74 -7.19 9.11
C ALA A 95 -8.81 -7.19 10.33
N THR A 96 -7.95 -6.17 10.46
CA THR A 96 -7.05 -5.98 11.60
C THR A 96 -7.82 -5.79 12.89
N VAL A 97 -8.83 -4.91 12.91
CA VAL A 97 -9.72 -4.73 14.07
C VAL A 97 -10.38 -6.06 14.44
N GLY A 98 -10.93 -6.77 13.46
CA GLY A 98 -11.53 -8.10 13.67
C GLY A 98 -10.54 -9.08 14.30
N LEU A 99 -9.30 -9.12 13.82
CA LEU A 99 -8.24 -9.96 14.40
C LEU A 99 -7.84 -9.51 15.81
N MET A 100 -7.70 -8.20 16.05
CA MET A 100 -7.41 -7.63 17.36
C MET A 100 -8.50 -7.99 18.37
N THR A 101 -9.77 -7.97 17.96
CA THR A 101 -10.88 -8.46 18.80
C THR A 101 -10.87 -9.97 19.05
N LEU A 102 -9.88 -10.73 18.55
CA LEU A 102 -9.66 -12.15 18.86
C LEU A 102 -8.33 -12.38 19.60
N LEU A 103 -7.35 -11.49 19.45
CA LEU A 103 -6.04 -11.60 20.10
C LEU A 103 -6.11 -11.34 21.62
N PRO A 104 -5.11 -11.81 22.40
CA PRO A 104 -5.02 -11.52 23.83
C PRO A 104 -4.69 -10.05 24.11
N GLU A 105 -5.20 -9.52 25.23
CA GLU A 105 -4.98 -8.14 25.70
C GLU A 105 -3.49 -7.77 25.81
N SER A 106 -2.61 -8.75 26.02
CA SER A 106 -1.16 -8.51 26.09
C SER A 106 -0.58 -7.94 24.78
N ILE A 107 -1.21 -8.23 23.64
CA ILE A 107 -0.79 -7.78 22.30
C ILE A 107 -1.57 -6.53 21.89
N THR A 108 -2.88 -6.52 22.10
CA THR A 108 -3.76 -5.45 21.59
C THR A 108 -3.96 -4.31 22.56
N LYS A 109 -3.67 -4.51 23.85
CA LYS A 109 -4.02 -3.63 24.98
C LYS A 109 -5.52 -3.39 25.21
N TRP A 110 -6.36 -3.70 24.23
CA TRP A 110 -7.82 -3.65 24.35
C TRP A 110 -8.36 -4.72 25.28
N ASP A 111 -9.00 -4.31 26.37
CA ASP A 111 -9.65 -5.17 27.32
C ASP A 111 -11.04 -5.67 26.84
N ALA A 112 -11.70 -6.48 27.66
CA ALA A 112 -13.03 -7.01 27.34
C ALA A 112 -14.12 -5.93 27.19
N GLU A 113 -13.99 -4.79 27.86
CA GLU A 113 -14.88 -3.63 27.73
C GLU A 113 -14.55 -2.83 26.47
N ASP A 114 -13.28 -2.79 26.07
CA ASP A 114 -12.83 -2.18 24.81
C ASP A 114 -13.33 -2.88 23.57
N ARG A 115 -13.56 -4.19 23.68
CA ARG A 115 -14.08 -5.04 22.61
C ARG A 115 -15.61 -5.08 22.60
N ASP A 116 -16.29 -4.43 23.55
CA ASP A 116 -17.75 -4.39 23.58
C ASP A 116 -18.32 -3.42 22.53
N LEU A 117 -18.84 -4.00 21.45
CA LEU A 117 -19.44 -3.27 20.35
C LEU A 117 -20.80 -2.63 20.70
N SER A 118 -21.38 -2.95 21.87
CA SER A 118 -22.73 -2.49 22.23
C SER A 118 -22.85 -0.97 22.38
N ASN A 119 -21.76 -0.29 22.75
CA ASN A 119 -21.70 1.17 22.97
C ASN A 119 -20.62 1.87 22.13
N ILE A 120 -20.19 1.26 21.03
CA ILE A 120 -19.04 1.69 20.24
C ILE A 120 -19.13 3.17 19.79
N GLY A 121 -20.32 3.65 19.42
CA GLY A 121 -20.51 5.04 18.96
C GLY A 121 -20.44 6.08 20.07
N SER A 122 -20.99 5.81 21.25
CA SER A 122 -20.86 6.71 22.40
C SER A 122 -19.44 6.71 22.94
N LYS A 123 -18.81 5.54 23.01
CA LYS A 123 -17.43 5.40 23.45
C LYS A 123 -16.46 6.16 22.55
N TRP A 124 -16.58 5.98 21.24
CA TRP A 124 -15.80 6.74 20.26
C TRP A 124 -15.95 8.25 20.46
N LYS A 125 -17.20 8.72 20.63
CA LYS A 125 -17.45 10.14 20.86
C LYS A 125 -16.78 10.62 22.14
N ASP A 126 -16.88 9.86 23.23
CA ASP A 126 -16.29 10.21 24.52
C ASP A 126 -14.75 10.25 24.43
N ASN A 127 -14.14 9.28 23.75
CA ASN A 127 -12.70 9.23 23.51
C ASN A 127 -12.21 10.41 22.66
N VAL A 128 -12.84 10.67 21.52
CA VAL A 128 -12.48 11.79 20.62
C VAL A 128 -12.68 13.15 21.31
N THR A 129 -13.73 13.31 22.11
CA THR A 129 -14.03 14.58 22.78
C THR A 129 -13.23 14.82 24.05
N SER A 130 -12.67 13.78 24.66
CA SER A 130 -11.74 13.90 25.80
C SER A 130 -10.43 14.58 25.41
N GLY A 131 -10.07 14.52 24.12
CA GLY A 131 -8.84 15.08 23.57
C GLY A 131 -7.64 14.18 23.80
N PRO A 132 -6.53 14.37 23.05
CA PRO A 132 -5.45 13.41 23.10
C PRO A 132 -4.73 13.40 24.45
N THR A 133 -4.28 12.22 24.85
CA THR A 133 -3.53 11.99 26.08
C THR A 133 -2.13 11.51 25.77
N TRP A 134 -1.26 11.48 26.79
CA TRP A 134 0.06 10.87 26.63
C TRP A 134 -0.07 9.39 26.88
N ASP A 135 0.15 8.61 25.84
CA ASP A 135 -0.03 7.17 25.86
C ASP A 135 1.08 6.45 26.67
N ARG A 136 0.78 5.25 27.16
CA ARG A 136 1.67 4.41 27.96
C ARG A 136 1.91 3.04 27.34
N ASP A 137 1.65 2.90 26.05
CA ASP A 137 1.94 1.66 25.34
C ASP A 137 3.42 1.28 25.35
N GLU A 138 3.67 0.04 24.97
CA GLU A 138 5.01 -0.48 24.85
C GLU A 138 5.79 0.30 23.79
N HIS A 139 7.02 0.68 24.12
CA HIS A 139 7.88 1.46 23.22
C HIS A 139 8.02 0.85 21.80
N PHE A 140 7.87 -0.46 21.66
CA PHE A 140 7.89 -1.09 20.35
C PHE A 140 6.71 -0.65 19.46
N LEU A 141 5.50 -0.49 20.01
CA LEU A 141 4.34 -0.07 19.24
C LEU A 141 4.53 1.37 18.73
N ASN A 142 4.78 2.30 19.65
CA ASN A 142 4.77 3.75 19.33
C ASN A 142 6.00 4.16 18.49
N TYR A 143 7.13 3.45 18.59
CA TYR A 143 8.37 3.86 17.93
C TYR A 143 8.82 2.94 16.79
N ILE A 144 8.21 1.76 16.60
CA ILE A 144 8.55 0.86 15.50
C ILE A 144 7.30 0.54 14.67
N ALA A 145 6.27 -0.04 15.28
CA ALA A 145 5.09 -0.49 14.54
C ALA A 145 4.33 0.69 13.92
N HIS A 146 4.05 1.72 14.72
CA HIS A 146 3.34 2.91 14.27
C HIS A 146 4.10 3.64 13.14
N PRO A 147 5.39 4.01 13.30
CA PRO A 147 6.17 4.56 12.19
C PRO A 147 6.18 3.67 10.95
N TYR A 148 6.30 2.35 11.08
CA TYR A 148 6.22 1.46 9.92
C TYR A 148 4.88 1.58 9.19
N PHE A 149 3.74 1.55 9.88
CA PHE A 149 2.42 1.73 9.25
C PHE A 149 2.21 3.14 8.70
N GLY A 150 2.75 4.17 9.34
CA GLY A 150 2.84 5.51 8.77
C GLY A 150 3.63 5.52 7.46
N GLY A 151 4.71 4.73 7.39
CA GLY A 151 5.50 4.48 6.18
C GLY A 151 4.71 3.74 5.10
N VAL A 152 3.89 2.76 5.46
CA VAL A 152 2.99 2.07 4.51
C VAL A 152 1.97 3.04 3.89
N TYR A 153 1.40 3.97 4.65
CA TYR A 153 0.55 5.02 4.08
C TYR A 153 1.33 5.95 3.15
N TYR A 154 2.56 6.28 3.54
CA TYR A 154 3.43 7.12 2.74
C TYR A 154 3.79 6.46 1.40
N THR A 155 4.21 5.19 1.40
CA THR A 155 4.57 4.46 0.18
C THR A 155 3.37 4.33 -0.77
N ALA A 156 2.16 4.16 -0.24
CA ALA A 156 0.93 4.16 -1.05
C ALA A 156 0.77 5.45 -1.88
N ALA A 157 1.02 6.62 -1.27
CA ALA A 157 0.99 7.90 -1.97
C ALA A 157 2.16 8.08 -2.95
N ARG A 158 3.38 7.63 -2.58
CA ARG A 158 4.54 7.70 -3.48
C ARG A 158 4.34 6.88 -4.75
N HIS A 159 3.80 5.67 -4.62
CA HIS A 159 3.45 4.82 -5.77
C HIS A 159 2.37 5.43 -6.67
N ALA A 160 1.46 6.23 -6.10
CA ALA A 160 0.48 7.00 -6.86
C ALA A 160 1.04 8.29 -7.51
N GLY A 161 2.36 8.50 -7.51
CA GLY A 161 3.01 9.62 -8.20
C GLY A 161 3.01 10.94 -7.44
N PHE A 162 2.71 10.90 -6.14
CA PHE A 162 2.82 12.07 -5.27
C PHE A 162 4.27 12.28 -4.83
N ASN A 163 4.65 13.55 -4.63
CA ASN A 163 5.98 13.88 -4.09
C ASN A 163 6.08 13.60 -2.59
N GLU A 164 7.24 13.84 -2.00
CA GLU A 164 7.57 13.53 -0.62
C GLU A 164 6.67 14.29 0.36
N PHE A 165 6.46 15.58 0.11
CA PHE A 165 5.63 16.41 0.99
C PHE A 165 4.15 16.02 0.93
N GLU A 166 3.64 15.74 -0.25
CA GLU A 166 2.25 15.31 -0.44
C GLU A 166 2.00 13.92 0.14
N SER A 167 2.98 13.02 0.00
CA SER A 167 2.94 11.68 0.60
C SER A 167 3.01 11.76 2.12
N PHE A 168 3.80 12.69 2.67
CA PHE A 168 3.78 13.00 4.10
C PHE A 168 2.41 13.53 4.54
N MET A 169 1.78 14.44 3.80
CA MET A 169 0.43 14.92 4.13
C MET A 169 -0.63 13.81 4.09
N TYR A 170 -0.54 12.90 3.13
CA TYR A 170 -1.40 11.73 3.07
C TYR A 170 -1.18 10.81 4.27
N SER A 171 0.07 10.45 4.56
CA SER A 171 0.44 9.63 5.73
C SER A 171 -0.02 10.28 7.04
N PHE A 172 0.23 11.59 7.21
CA PHE A 172 -0.29 12.37 8.34
C PHE A 172 -1.80 12.25 8.49
N THR A 173 -2.53 12.40 7.39
CA THR A 173 -4.00 12.34 7.39
C THR A 173 -4.48 10.94 7.76
N MET A 174 -3.87 9.90 7.18
CA MET A 174 -4.24 8.51 7.42
C MET A 174 -3.91 8.06 8.85
N SER A 175 -2.71 8.36 9.34
CA SER A 175 -2.33 8.03 10.72
C SER A 175 -3.17 8.80 11.74
N THR A 176 -3.37 10.10 11.55
CA THR A 176 -4.04 10.95 12.55
C THR A 176 -5.55 10.78 12.53
N PHE A 177 -6.19 10.95 11.37
CA PHE A 177 -7.66 11.04 11.33
C PHE A 177 -8.33 9.71 11.07
N PHE A 178 -7.73 8.87 10.23
CA PHE A 178 -8.30 7.57 9.90
C PHE A 178 -7.98 6.53 10.96
N TRP A 179 -6.72 6.39 11.36
CA TRP A 179 -6.31 5.38 12.34
C TRP A 179 -6.59 5.84 13.76
N GLU A 180 -5.86 6.85 14.25
CA GLU A 180 -5.91 7.28 15.66
C GLU A 180 -7.32 7.76 16.08
N TYR A 181 -7.84 8.79 15.41
CA TYR A 181 -9.17 9.35 15.72
C TYR A 181 -10.33 8.54 15.14
N GLY A 182 -10.06 7.59 14.26
CA GLY A 182 -11.08 6.78 13.62
C GLY A 182 -11.16 5.40 14.24
N VAL A 183 -10.23 4.53 13.84
CA VAL A 183 -10.20 3.12 14.22
C VAL A 183 -9.85 2.89 15.69
N GLU A 184 -8.76 3.47 16.20
CA GLU A 184 -8.32 3.25 17.58
C GLU A 184 -9.22 3.97 18.59
N ALA A 185 -9.77 5.14 18.22
CA ALA A 185 -10.69 5.88 19.06
C ALA A 185 -11.95 5.09 19.48
N PHE A 186 -12.28 3.99 18.81
CA PHE A 186 -13.35 3.07 19.25
C PHE A 186 -13.00 2.34 20.54
N ALA A 187 -11.72 2.06 20.78
CA ALA A 187 -11.22 1.37 21.96
C ALA A 187 -10.59 2.35 22.96
N GLU A 188 -9.74 3.27 22.50
CA GLU A 188 -8.85 4.04 23.35
C GLU A 188 -8.94 5.56 23.09
N VAL A 189 -8.43 6.37 24.02
CA VAL A 189 -8.37 7.83 23.82
C VAL A 189 -7.18 8.15 22.90
N PRO A 190 -7.33 9.02 21.88
CA PRO A 190 -6.22 9.38 21.01
C PRO A 190 -4.94 9.79 21.77
N SER A 191 -3.79 9.50 21.16
CA SER A 191 -2.46 9.66 21.71
C SER A 191 -1.73 10.83 21.06
N TRP A 192 -1.19 11.73 21.87
CA TRP A 192 -0.31 12.79 21.37
C TRP A 192 0.93 12.23 20.70
N GLN A 193 1.45 11.11 21.20
CA GLN A 193 2.65 10.50 20.64
C GLN A 193 2.40 10.06 19.22
N ASP A 194 1.30 9.38 18.97
CA ASP A 194 1.04 8.75 17.69
C ASP A 194 0.60 9.78 16.64
N ILE A 195 -0.07 10.87 17.05
CA ILE A 195 -0.37 12.01 16.16
C ILE A 195 0.91 12.67 15.61
N PHE A 196 2.02 12.65 16.35
CA PHE A 196 3.28 13.31 15.94
C PHE A 196 4.33 12.33 15.42
N ILE A 197 4.59 11.25 16.15
CA ILE A 197 5.68 10.30 15.89
C ILE A 197 5.34 9.45 14.67
N THR A 198 4.13 8.89 14.62
CA THR A 198 3.69 8.00 13.54
C THR A 198 3.85 8.63 12.16
N PRO A 199 3.30 9.82 11.86
CA PRO A 199 3.44 10.36 10.52
C PRO A 199 4.82 10.97 10.24
N PHE A 200 5.50 11.51 11.25
CA PHE A 200 6.82 12.12 11.03
C PHE A 200 7.90 11.07 10.75
N PHE A 201 8.04 10.08 11.64
CA PHE A 201 8.97 8.99 11.43
C PHE A 201 8.45 7.99 10.40
N GLY A 202 7.13 7.92 10.20
CA GLY A 202 6.54 7.17 9.10
C GLY A 202 6.91 7.71 7.74
N ALA A 203 6.95 9.03 7.53
CA ALA A 203 7.46 9.56 6.26
C ALA A 203 8.94 9.22 6.03
N VAL A 204 9.77 9.26 7.08
CA VAL A 204 11.18 8.86 6.97
C VAL A 204 11.32 7.38 6.64
N ALA A 205 10.61 6.51 7.36
CA ALA A 205 10.60 5.08 7.10
C ALA A 205 10.03 4.77 5.70
N GLY A 206 8.95 5.44 5.32
CA GLY A 206 8.28 5.29 4.04
C GLY A 206 9.14 5.68 2.84
N GLU A 207 9.91 6.77 2.91
CA GLU A 207 10.84 7.10 1.82
C GLU A 207 11.97 6.07 1.72
N ILE A 208 12.52 5.60 2.86
CA ILE A 208 13.51 4.51 2.85
C ILE A 208 12.91 3.25 2.24
N MET A 209 11.66 2.91 2.61
CA MET A 209 10.96 1.74 2.08
C MET A 209 10.79 1.86 0.56
N PHE A 210 10.33 3.01 0.09
CA PHE A 210 10.13 3.31 -1.32
C PHE A 210 11.44 3.25 -2.11
N GLU A 211 12.51 3.93 -1.67
CA GLU A 211 13.80 3.91 -2.35
C GLU A 211 14.41 2.50 -2.40
N THR A 212 14.31 1.74 -1.29
CA THR A 212 14.80 0.36 -1.22
C THR A 212 14.03 -0.56 -2.16
N GLU A 213 12.71 -0.38 -2.25
CA GLU A 213 11.85 -1.12 -3.17
C GLU A 213 12.29 -0.87 -4.62
N GLN A 214 12.47 0.39 -5.01
CA GLN A 214 12.92 0.76 -6.35
C GLN A 214 14.32 0.21 -6.68
N GLU A 215 15.23 0.16 -5.70
CA GLU A 215 16.55 -0.45 -5.86
C GLU A 215 16.46 -1.97 -6.10
N ILE A 216 15.64 -2.68 -5.31
CA ILE A 216 15.44 -4.12 -5.47
C ILE A 216 14.81 -4.43 -6.83
N VAL A 217 13.78 -3.67 -7.23
CA VAL A 217 13.14 -3.82 -8.55
C VAL A 217 14.16 -3.58 -9.67
N ALA A 218 14.99 -2.53 -9.57
CA ALA A 218 16.03 -2.23 -10.56
C ALA A 218 17.11 -3.30 -10.65
N ASN A 219 17.40 -4.01 -9.56
CA ASN A 219 18.34 -5.13 -9.50
C ASN A 219 17.73 -6.47 -9.96
N GLY A 220 16.55 -6.46 -10.57
CA GLY A 220 15.88 -7.67 -11.07
C GLY A 220 15.09 -8.43 -10.01
N GLY A 221 14.77 -7.79 -8.88
CA GLY A 221 13.97 -8.40 -7.81
C GLY A 221 14.78 -9.33 -6.89
N GLU A 222 16.11 -9.32 -6.95
CA GLU A 222 16.96 -10.15 -6.10
C GLU A 222 17.51 -9.38 -4.89
N VAL A 223 17.47 -10.03 -3.72
CA VAL A 223 18.18 -9.56 -2.52
C VAL A 223 19.20 -10.62 -2.12
N MET A 224 20.48 -10.23 -2.03
CA MET A 224 21.59 -11.14 -1.74
C MET A 224 21.68 -12.36 -2.69
N GLY A 225 21.29 -12.18 -3.96
CA GLY A 225 21.27 -13.24 -4.97
C GLY A 225 20.13 -14.25 -4.83
N SER A 226 19.07 -13.88 -4.10
CA SER A 226 17.86 -14.69 -3.96
C SER A 226 16.62 -13.90 -4.36
N GLU A 227 15.92 -14.38 -5.38
CA GLU A 227 14.61 -13.86 -5.81
C GLU A 227 13.57 -14.00 -4.69
N THR A 228 13.53 -15.14 -3.98
CA THR A 228 12.58 -15.35 -2.88
C THR A 228 12.76 -14.34 -1.74
N VAL A 229 14.01 -13.99 -1.40
CA VAL A 229 14.28 -12.97 -0.39
C VAL A 229 13.86 -11.59 -0.90
N GLY A 230 14.06 -11.32 -2.19
CA GLY A 230 13.59 -10.09 -2.83
C GLY A 230 12.07 -9.97 -2.83
N ASP A 231 11.33 -10.99 -3.26
CA ASP A 231 9.87 -11.02 -3.24
C ASP A 231 9.29 -10.75 -1.85
N VAL A 232 9.86 -11.40 -0.83
CA VAL A 232 9.46 -11.18 0.57
C VAL A 232 9.77 -9.76 1.01
N SER A 233 10.93 -9.23 0.62
CA SER A 233 11.33 -7.86 0.96
C SER A 233 10.37 -6.84 0.32
N LEU A 234 10.10 -6.97 -0.99
CA LEU A 234 9.18 -6.11 -1.74
C LEU A 234 7.79 -6.09 -1.09
N PHE A 235 7.27 -7.25 -0.66
CA PHE A 235 6.00 -7.31 0.04
C PHE A 235 6.00 -6.46 1.33
N PHE A 236 7.05 -6.52 2.16
CA PHE A 236 7.10 -5.74 3.41
C PHE A 236 7.42 -4.26 3.17
N LEU A 237 8.00 -3.90 2.03
CA LEU A 237 8.22 -2.50 1.66
C LEU A 237 6.92 -1.84 1.15
N ASN A 238 6.09 -2.60 0.44
CA ASN A 238 4.81 -2.11 -0.11
C ASN A 238 3.66 -3.14 0.05
N PRO A 239 3.25 -3.46 1.29
CA PRO A 239 2.24 -4.51 1.51
C PRO A 239 0.88 -4.15 0.93
N VAL A 240 0.50 -2.86 0.96
CA VAL A 240 -0.77 -2.38 0.42
C VAL A 240 -0.82 -2.53 -1.09
N GLY A 241 0.25 -2.15 -1.81
CA GLY A 241 0.32 -2.30 -3.26
C GLY A 241 0.20 -3.77 -3.70
N HIS A 242 0.95 -4.66 -3.04
CA HIS A 242 0.89 -6.10 -3.31
C HIS A 242 -0.50 -6.70 -3.06
N ILE A 243 -1.11 -6.39 -1.90
CA ILE A 243 -2.44 -6.91 -1.55
C ILE A 243 -3.50 -6.32 -2.48
N HIS A 244 -3.42 -5.03 -2.80
CA HIS A 244 -4.34 -4.37 -3.73
C HIS A 244 -4.31 -5.07 -5.09
N TYR A 245 -3.11 -5.37 -5.60
CA TYR A 245 -2.93 -6.11 -6.84
C TYR A 245 -3.57 -7.51 -6.76
N TRP A 246 -3.25 -8.31 -5.74
CA TRP A 246 -3.82 -9.65 -5.58
C TRP A 246 -5.35 -9.65 -5.49
N VAL A 247 -5.93 -8.70 -4.76
CA VAL A 247 -7.38 -8.57 -4.66
C VAL A 247 -7.98 -8.18 -6.00
N SER A 248 -7.39 -7.23 -6.71
CA SER A 248 -7.87 -6.80 -8.04
C SER A 248 -7.77 -7.92 -9.09
N ASP A 249 -6.66 -8.67 -9.09
CA ASP A 249 -6.40 -9.79 -10.01
C ASP A 249 -7.34 -10.97 -9.72
N ALA A 250 -7.51 -11.34 -8.45
CA ALA A 250 -8.40 -12.43 -8.05
C ALA A 250 -9.90 -12.09 -8.25
N TRP A 251 -10.27 -10.81 -8.13
CA TRP A 251 -11.66 -10.37 -8.30
C TRP A 251 -12.05 -10.20 -9.78
N GLY A 252 -11.10 -9.85 -10.66
CA GLY A 252 -11.33 -9.73 -12.11
C GLY A 252 -12.32 -8.65 -12.53
N GLY A 253 -12.70 -7.76 -11.61
CA GLY A 253 -13.76 -6.76 -11.76
C GLY A 253 -13.44 -5.42 -11.10
N GLU A 254 -14.20 -4.38 -11.44
CA GLU A 254 -14.00 -3.04 -10.87
C GLU A 254 -15.12 -2.72 -9.88
N ALA A 255 -14.75 -2.30 -8.66
CA ALA A 255 -15.69 -1.76 -7.68
C ALA A 255 -15.48 -0.24 -7.59
N GLU A 256 -16.43 0.52 -8.13
CA GLU A 256 -16.44 1.98 -8.06
C GLU A 256 -17.38 2.42 -6.93
N PHE A 257 -16.86 3.20 -5.99
CA PHE A 257 -17.62 3.80 -4.90
C PHE A 257 -17.72 5.31 -5.13
N SER A 258 -18.95 5.80 -5.26
CA SER A 258 -19.28 7.20 -5.55
C SER A 258 -20.19 7.75 -4.46
N PHE A 259 -19.84 8.92 -3.92
CA PHE A 259 -20.73 9.67 -3.05
C PHE A 259 -21.54 10.66 -3.89
N ASN A 260 -22.86 10.57 -3.82
CA ASN A 260 -23.76 11.38 -4.62
C ASN A 260 -24.64 12.26 -3.74
N ASN A 261 -24.54 13.57 -3.90
CA ASN A 261 -25.37 14.53 -3.18
C ASN A 261 -26.58 15.04 -4.00
N LYS A 262 -26.81 14.44 -5.18
CA LYS A 262 -27.92 14.77 -6.06
C LYS A 262 -28.90 13.59 -6.12
N PRO A 263 -30.21 13.84 -5.95
CA PRO A 263 -31.19 12.78 -6.02
C PRO A 263 -31.15 12.10 -7.39
N TRP A 264 -31.31 10.77 -7.40
CA TRP A 264 -31.42 9.93 -8.59
C TRP A 264 -30.13 9.78 -9.42
N GLY A 265 -28.96 9.76 -8.77
CA GLY A 265 -27.74 9.33 -9.45
C GLY A 265 -27.28 10.28 -10.56
N ASN A 266 -27.72 11.56 -10.52
CA ASN A 266 -27.54 12.53 -11.61
C ASN A 266 -28.19 12.12 -12.96
N ASN A 267 -29.11 11.13 -12.95
CA ASN A 267 -29.84 10.65 -14.11
C ASN A 267 -31.16 11.43 -14.27
N GLN A 268 -31.24 12.27 -15.32
CA GLN A 268 -32.37 13.15 -15.56
C GLN A 268 -33.66 12.40 -15.92
N ASP A 269 -33.56 11.25 -16.59
CA ASP A 269 -34.72 10.46 -16.98
C ASP A 269 -35.33 9.74 -15.78
N ALA A 270 -34.48 9.19 -14.90
CA ALA A 270 -34.91 8.59 -13.65
C ALA A 270 -35.57 9.61 -12.71
N ALA A 271 -34.99 10.81 -12.61
CA ALA A 271 -35.57 11.91 -11.83
C ALA A 271 -36.94 12.34 -12.37
N LYS A 272 -37.08 12.45 -13.70
CA LYS A 272 -38.34 12.83 -14.34
C LYS A 272 -39.42 11.78 -14.14
N PHE A 273 -39.09 10.50 -14.32
CA PHE A 273 -40.00 9.39 -14.06
C PHE A 273 -40.49 9.37 -12.61
N ALA A 274 -39.59 9.57 -11.65
CA ALA A 274 -39.94 9.60 -10.24
C ALA A 274 -40.88 10.76 -9.90
N LEU A 275 -40.63 11.96 -10.45
CA LEU A 275 -41.50 13.12 -10.28
C LEU A 275 -42.89 12.89 -10.92
N ASP A 276 -42.93 12.33 -12.12
CA ASP A 276 -44.18 12.00 -12.83
C ASP A 276 -44.99 10.92 -12.10
N ALA A 277 -44.32 10.01 -11.37
CA ALA A 277 -44.93 9.01 -10.50
C ALA A 277 -45.40 9.57 -9.13
N GLY A 278 -45.21 10.87 -8.89
CA GLY A 278 -45.64 11.56 -7.67
C GLY A 278 -44.67 11.48 -6.49
N ALA A 279 -43.41 11.11 -6.73
CA ALA A 279 -42.37 11.15 -5.69
C ALA A 279 -42.07 12.61 -5.29
N ALA A 280 -41.88 12.85 -3.99
CA ALA A 280 -41.49 14.15 -3.48
C ALA A 280 -40.05 14.48 -3.90
N TYR A 281 -39.83 15.71 -4.37
CA TYR A 281 -38.49 16.21 -4.65
C TYR A 281 -37.78 16.51 -3.33
N ASP A 282 -36.81 15.67 -2.96
CA ASP A 282 -35.98 15.91 -1.80
C ASP A 282 -34.85 16.88 -2.16
N ASN A 283 -34.81 18.01 -1.45
CA ASN A 283 -33.78 19.04 -1.61
C ASN A 283 -32.48 18.70 -0.87
N GLN A 284 -32.46 17.62 -0.07
CA GLN A 284 -31.27 17.11 0.58
C GLN A 284 -31.16 15.60 0.36
N TYR A 285 -30.40 15.21 -0.66
CA TYR A 285 -30.14 13.80 -0.96
C TYR A 285 -28.68 13.47 -0.70
N TYR A 286 -28.44 12.37 0.02
CA TYR A 286 -27.11 11.78 0.16
C TYR A 286 -27.25 10.29 -0.18
N GLY A 287 -26.64 9.90 -1.28
CA GLY A 287 -26.62 8.54 -1.80
C GLY A 287 -25.19 8.05 -1.90
N VAL A 288 -25.05 6.73 -1.77
CA VAL A 288 -23.80 6.02 -2.01
C VAL A 288 -24.07 5.09 -3.18
N ASP A 289 -23.36 5.31 -4.28
CA ASP A 289 -23.40 4.46 -5.45
C ASP A 289 -22.21 3.49 -5.36
N LEU A 290 -22.51 2.19 -5.23
CA LEU A 290 -21.52 1.12 -5.35
C LEU A 290 -21.78 0.40 -6.66
N LYS A 291 -20.91 0.62 -7.65
CA LYS A 291 -20.96 -0.06 -8.94
C LYS A 291 -19.93 -1.18 -8.93
N ILE A 292 -20.42 -2.40 -9.05
CA ILE A 292 -19.59 -3.60 -9.12
C ILE A 292 -19.68 -4.14 -10.54
N THR A 293 -18.55 -4.17 -11.23
CA THR A 293 -18.40 -4.79 -12.55
C THR A 293 -17.71 -6.13 -12.35
N PHE A 294 -18.15 -7.16 -13.08
CA PHE A 294 -17.65 -8.53 -13.04
C PHE A 294 -17.47 -9.06 -14.45
#